data_AF-A0A4Q3XT35-F1
#
_entry.id   AF-A0A4Q3XT35-F1
#
_cell.length_a   1.000
_cell.length_b   1.000
_cell.length_c   1.000
_cell.angle_alpha   90.00
_cell.angle_beta   90.00
_cell.angle_gamma   90.00
#
_symmetry.space_group_name_H-M   'P 1'
#
loop_
_entity.id
_entity.type
_entity.pdbx_description
1 polymer ?
#
loop_
_entity_poly.entity_id
_entity_poly.type
_entity_poly.pdbx_seq_one_letter_code
_entity_poly.pdbx_strand_id
1 'polypeptide(L)'
;MFDTFDPIVLARIQFAFTVSFHFFFPAFSIGLASYLMVLEGLWLKTAKQVYLDLFRFWIKIFAVTFAMGVVSGIVLSYQFGTNWSVFSDKTGPIIGPLMAYEVLTAFFLEAGFLGVMLFGQDKVGKGLHFAATCMVALGTFISAFWILSANSWMHTPTGYTFNQAGQFVPAGSWSAIIFNPSFPYRLVHTVIAAYLTTALAVGGSAAWHLLKDKTDERARTMFSMAMWMAAIVAPIQIFAGDEQGLNTLEHQPAKV
;
A
#
# COMPACT_ATOMS: atom_id res chain seq x y z
N MET A 1 -19.01 -13.22 32.24
CA MET A 1 -18.32 -14.23 31.38
C MET A 1 -17.12 -13.64 30.64
N PHE A 2 -17.09 -12.34 30.37
CA PHE A 2 -15.91 -11.64 29.82
C PHE A 2 -15.07 -10.90 30.88
N ASP A 3 -15.49 -10.91 32.15
CA ASP A 3 -14.82 -10.21 33.26
C ASP A 3 -13.41 -10.77 33.60
N THR A 4 -13.03 -11.88 32.97
CA THR A 4 -11.72 -12.53 33.10
C THR A 4 -10.69 -12.08 32.06
N PHE A 5 -11.09 -11.35 31.00
CA PHE A 5 -10.19 -10.90 29.95
C PHE A 5 -9.84 -9.42 30.11
N ASP A 6 -8.55 -9.11 30.18
CA ASP A 6 -8.05 -7.73 30.18
C ASP A 6 -8.51 -7.00 28.90
N PRO A 7 -9.27 -5.88 29.01
CA PRO A 7 -9.70 -5.10 27.87
C PRO A 7 -8.55 -4.65 26.95
N ILE A 8 -7.35 -4.41 27.49
CA ILE A 8 -6.18 -4.02 26.69
C ILE A 8 -5.74 -5.17 25.79
N VAL A 9 -5.76 -6.40 26.30
CA VAL A 9 -5.41 -7.60 25.52
C VAL A 9 -6.45 -7.83 24.42
N LEU A 10 -7.74 -7.69 24.73
CA LEU A 10 -8.80 -7.82 23.73
C LEU A 10 -8.69 -6.75 22.63
N ALA A 11 -8.42 -5.50 22.99
CA ALA A 11 -8.20 -4.41 22.03
C ALA A 11 -7.00 -4.68 21.11
N ARG A 12 -5.90 -5.23 21.65
CA ARG A 12 -4.73 -5.65 20.85
C ARG A 12 -5.05 -6.79 19.90
N ILE A 13 -5.76 -7.82 20.35
CA ILE A 13 -6.16 -8.95 19.49
C ILE A 13 -7.07 -8.47 18.36
N GLN A 14 -8.06 -7.63 18.68
CA GLN A 14 -8.96 -7.07 17.69
C GLN A 14 -8.20 -6.22 16.66
N PHE A 15 -7.34 -5.31 17.12
CA PHE A 15 -6.54 -4.46 16.22
C PHE A 15 -5.58 -5.29 15.36
N ALA A 16 -4.92 -6.30 15.95
CA ALA A 16 -4.03 -7.22 15.25
C ALA A 16 -4.76 -7.97 14.13
N PHE A 17 -5.96 -8.48 14.39
CA PHE A 17 -6.79 -9.11 13.37
C PHE A 17 -7.14 -8.13 12.24
N THR A 18 -7.65 -6.95 12.59
CA THR A 18 -8.11 -5.96 11.61
C THR A 18 -6.96 -5.44 10.75
N VAL A 19 -5.83 -5.05 11.34
CA VAL A 19 -4.69 -4.54 10.58
C VAL A 19 -4.04 -5.62 9.71
N SER A 20 -3.95 -6.87 10.19
CA SER A 20 -3.39 -7.98 9.41
C SER A 20 -4.29 -8.31 8.22
N PHE A 21 -5.61 -8.38 8.44
CA PHE A 21 -6.57 -8.63 7.38
C PHE A 21 -6.58 -7.49 6.36
N HIS A 22 -6.55 -6.24 6.83
CA HIS A 22 -6.48 -5.08 5.96
C HIS A 22 -5.23 -5.12 5.08
N PHE A 23 -4.04 -5.36 5.66
CA PHE A 23 -2.77 -5.21 4.95
C PHE A 23 -2.60 -6.15 3.74
N PHE A 24 -3.28 -7.30 3.70
CA PHE A 24 -3.28 -8.17 2.51
C PHE A 24 -3.73 -7.44 1.24
N PHE A 25 -4.70 -6.52 1.36
CA PHE A 25 -5.28 -5.86 0.20
C PHE A 25 -4.39 -4.73 -0.34
N PRO A 26 -3.97 -3.71 0.44
CA PRO A 26 -3.04 -2.69 -0.03
C PRO A 26 -1.69 -3.24 -0.48
N ALA A 27 -1.15 -4.24 0.22
CA ALA A 27 0.13 -4.85 -0.16
C ALA A 27 0.08 -5.45 -1.57
N PHE A 28 -1.07 -5.95 -2.00
CA PHE A 28 -1.26 -6.46 -3.35
C PHE A 28 -1.72 -5.38 -4.33
N SER A 29 -2.62 -4.48 -3.95
CA SER A 29 -3.19 -3.48 -4.84
C SER A 29 -2.18 -2.42 -5.28
N ILE A 30 -1.24 -2.02 -4.42
CA ILE A 30 -0.16 -1.07 -4.76
C ILE A 30 0.64 -1.60 -5.95
N GLY A 31 1.16 -2.83 -5.85
CA GLY A 31 1.95 -3.40 -6.94
C GLY A 31 1.11 -3.75 -8.16
N LEU A 32 -0.14 -4.18 -7.97
CA LEU A 32 -1.03 -4.53 -9.06
C LEU A 32 -1.47 -3.30 -9.87
N ALA A 33 -1.66 -2.15 -9.24
CA ALA A 33 -1.95 -0.89 -9.93
C ALA A 33 -0.79 -0.49 -10.85
N SER A 34 0.45 -0.57 -10.37
CA SER A 34 1.64 -0.33 -11.20
C SER A 34 1.79 -1.36 -12.32
N TYR A 35 1.47 -2.63 -12.06
CA TYR A 35 1.48 -3.68 -13.10
C TYR A 35 0.44 -3.41 -14.20
N LEU A 36 -0.78 -2.99 -13.84
CA LEU A 36 -1.82 -2.59 -14.80
C LEU A 36 -1.39 -1.38 -15.63
N MET A 37 -0.77 -0.37 -14.99
CA MET A 37 -0.17 0.76 -15.70
C MET A 37 0.88 0.30 -16.73
N VAL A 38 1.78 -0.62 -16.37
CA VAL A 38 2.79 -1.16 -17.28
C VAL A 38 2.14 -1.92 -18.45
N LEU A 39 1.16 -2.79 -18.17
CA LEU A 39 0.45 -3.53 -19.21
C LEU A 39 -0.23 -2.60 -20.22
N GLU A 40 -0.94 -1.60 -19.73
CA GLU A 40 -1.63 -0.65 -20.61
C GLU A 40 -0.63 0.19 -21.41
N GLY A 41 0.46 0.67 -20.78
CA GLY A 41 1.52 1.40 -21.46
C GLY A 41 2.20 0.57 -22.56
N LEU A 42 2.46 -0.72 -22.30
CA LEU A 42 3.01 -1.65 -23.28
C LEU A 42 2.03 -1.92 -24.43
N TRP A 43 0.73 -2.04 -24.13
CA TRP A 43 -0.29 -2.15 -25.17
C TRP A 43 -0.33 -0.90 -26.06
N LEU A 44 -0.32 0.31 -25.48
CA LEU A 44 -0.30 1.56 -26.25
C LEU A 44 0.94 1.69 -27.12
N LYS A 45 2.10 1.26 -26.61
CA LYS A 45 3.37 1.35 -27.34
C LYS A 45 3.49 0.29 -28.44
N THR A 46 3.00 -0.93 -28.21
CA THR A 46 3.29 -2.08 -29.09
C THR A 46 2.10 -2.57 -29.90
N ALA A 47 0.88 -2.13 -29.57
CA ALA A 47 -0.39 -2.62 -30.09
C ALA A 47 -0.61 -4.14 -29.96
N LYS A 48 0.21 -4.84 -29.15
CA LYS A 48 0.07 -6.28 -28.93
C LYS A 48 -1.12 -6.57 -28.03
N GLN A 49 -2.07 -7.34 -28.53
CA GLN A 49 -3.33 -7.64 -27.85
C GLN A 49 -3.14 -8.37 -26.52
N VAL A 50 -2.08 -9.18 -26.38
CA VAL A 50 -1.75 -9.93 -25.16
C VAL A 50 -1.72 -9.05 -23.91
N TYR A 51 -1.17 -7.83 -24.00
CA TYR A 51 -1.11 -6.91 -22.86
C TYR A 51 -2.47 -6.36 -22.47
N LEU A 52 -3.36 -6.11 -23.44
CA LEU A 52 -4.71 -5.66 -23.18
C LEU A 52 -5.57 -6.76 -22.57
N ASP A 53 -5.38 -8.00 -23.03
CA ASP A 53 -6.07 -9.16 -22.48
C ASP A 53 -5.66 -9.40 -21.02
N LEU A 54 -4.36 -9.30 -20.72
CA LEU A 54 -3.83 -9.36 -19.36
C LEU A 54 -4.36 -8.21 -18.49
N PHE A 55 -4.41 -6.99 -19.03
CA PHE A 55 -4.97 -5.84 -18.33
C PHE A 55 -6.43 -6.10 -17.93
N ARG A 56 -7.26 -6.56 -18.87
CA ARG A 56 -8.68 -6.89 -18.65
C ARG A 56 -8.90 -8.06 -17.69
N PHE A 57 -7.94 -8.97 -17.59
CA PHE A 57 -7.97 -10.03 -16.59
C PHE A 57 -7.67 -9.49 -15.19
N TRP A 58 -6.54 -8.79 -15.03
CA TRP A 58 -6.06 -8.33 -13.74
C TRP A 58 -6.85 -7.16 -13.16
N ILE A 59 -7.47 -6.32 -13.99
CA ILE A 59 -8.27 -5.18 -13.52
C ILE A 59 -9.48 -5.63 -12.68
N LYS A 60 -10.04 -6.81 -12.96
CA LYS A 60 -11.16 -7.38 -12.19
C LYS A 60 -10.70 -7.80 -10.79
N ILE A 61 -9.54 -8.45 -10.72
CA ILE A 61 -8.92 -8.87 -9.46
C ILE A 61 -8.50 -7.64 -8.64
N PHE A 62 -7.94 -6.63 -9.31
CA PHE A 62 -7.63 -5.35 -8.72
C PHE A 62 -8.87 -4.69 -8.12
N ALA A 63 -9.98 -4.62 -8.85
CA ALA A 63 -11.22 -4.01 -8.36
C ALA A 63 -11.74 -4.67 -7.07
N VAL A 64 -11.73 -6.00 -7.00
CA VAL A 64 -12.14 -6.75 -5.79
C VAL A 64 -11.17 -6.49 -4.63
N THR A 65 -9.87 -6.58 -4.89
CA THR A 65 -8.83 -6.35 -3.88
C THR A 65 -8.92 -4.93 -3.33
N PHE A 66 -9.05 -3.94 -4.21
CA PHE A 66 -9.17 -2.53 -3.87
C PHE A 66 -10.43 -2.27 -3.03
N ALA A 67 -11.59 -2.78 -3.45
CA ALA A 67 -12.84 -2.64 -2.70
C ALA A 67 -12.74 -3.22 -1.28
N MET A 68 -12.14 -4.41 -1.13
CA MET A 68 -11.89 -5.00 0.19
C MET A 68 -10.90 -4.19 1.02
N GLY A 69 -9.89 -3.59 0.38
CA GLY A 69 -8.98 -2.64 1.01
C GLY A 69 -9.71 -1.44 1.59
N VAL A 70 -10.60 -0.81 0.82
CA VAL A 70 -11.42 0.33 1.28
C VAL A 70 -12.29 -0.06 2.47
N VAL A 71 -13.05 -1.15 2.37
CA VAL A 71 -13.95 -1.59 3.45
C VAL A 71 -13.18 -1.89 4.74
N SER A 72 -12.07 -2.63 4.64
CA SER A 72 -11.26 -2.96 5.81
C SER A 72 -10.52 -1.75 6.39
N GLY A 73 -10.10 -0.80 5.53
CA GLY A 73 -9.44 0.44 5.95
C GLY A 73 -10.35 1.37 6.73
N ILE A 74 -11.63 1.45 6.36
CA ILE A 74 -12.65 2.19 7.13
C ILE A 74 -12.78 1.61 8.55
N VAL A 75 -12.84 0.29 8.68
CA VAL A 75 -12.91 -0.35 10.01
C VAL A 75 -11.67 -0.03 10.84
N LEU A 76 -10.48 -0.09 10.23
CA LEU A 76 -9.22 0.23 10.89
C LEU A 76 -9.16 1.70 11.37
N SER A 77 -9.61 2.65 10.55
CA SER A 77 -9.56 4.07 10.91
C SER A 77 -10.44 4.39 12.12
N TYR A 78 -11.64 3.80 12.22
CA TYR A 78 -12.50 3.96 13.39
C TYR A 78 -11.94 3.29 14.66
N GLN A 79 -11.19 2.18 14.52
CA GLN A 79 -10.60 1.49 15.67
C GLN A 79 -9.59 2.35 16.46
N PHE A 80 -8.90 3.28 15.81
CA PHE A 80 -8.06 4.25 16.53
C PHE A 80 -8.89 5.04 17.54
N GLY A 81 -10.07 5.53 17.15
CA GLY A 81 -10.93 6.31 18.05
C GLY A 81 -11.66 5.46 19.11
N THR A 82 -12.21 4.30 18.72
CA THR A 82 -13.07 3.53 19.63
C THR A 82 -12.29 2.78 20.70
N ASN A 83 -11.14 2.20 20.36
CA ASN A 83 -10.38 1.31 21.24
C ASN A 83 -9.09 1.95 21.76
N TRP A 84 -8.62 3.03 21.12
CA TRP A 84 -7.36 3.70 21.46
C TRP A 84 -7.56 5.19 21.71
N SER A 85 -8.63 5.55 22.42
CA SER A 85 -9.05 6.95 22.64
C SER A 85 -7.97 7.84 23.25
N VAL A 86 -7.22 7.34 24.24
CA VAL A 86 -6.10 8.11 24.85
C VAL A 86 -4.96 8.31 23.86
N PHE A 87 -4.66 7.31 23.02
CA PHE A 87 -3.68 7.47 21.94
C PHE A 87 -4.17 8.54 20.96
N SER A 88 -5.42 8.46 20.50
CA SER A 88 -6.02 9.46 19.59
C SER A 88 -6.03 10.87 20.17
N ASP A 89 -6.34 11.05 21.46
CA ASP A 89 -6.24 12.35 22.13
C ASP A 89 -4.81 12.87 22.13
N LYS A 90 -3.85 12.04 22.54
CA LYS A 90 -2.46 12.46 22.74
C LYS A 90 -1.73 12.72 21.43
N THR A 91 -1.92 11.90 20.42
CA THR A 91 -1.18 11.99 19.14
C THR A 91 -1.99 12.65 18.03
N GLY A 92 -3.27 12.95 18.26
CA GLY A 92 -4.19 13.54 17.29
C GLY A 92 -3.63 14.75 16.54
N PRO A 93 -2.98 15.73 17.20
CA PRO A 93 -2.43 16.90 16.51
C PRO A 93 -1.27 16.59 15.54
N ILE A 94 -0.65 15.40 15.62
CA ILE A 94 0.41 14.95 14.71
C ILE A 94 -0.14 13.94 13.70
N ILE A 95 -0.73 12.84 14.18
CA ILE A 95 -1.17 11.71 13.35
C ILE A 95 -2.43 12.06 12.56
N GLY A 96 -3.34 12.83 13.15
CA GLY A 96 -4.60 13.24 12.52
C GLY A 96 -4.38 13.92 11.17
N PRO A 97 -3.54 14.96 11.07
CA PRO A 97 -3.18 15.58 9.80
C PRO A 97 -2.57 14.59 8.78
N LEU A 98 -1.65 13.71 9.18
CA LEU A 98 -1.05 12.73 8.26
C LEU A 98 -2.11 11.78 7.66
N MET A 99 -3.03 11.28 8.49
CA MET A 99 -4.16 10.45 8.04
C MET A 99 -5.17 11.24 7.21
N ALA A 100 -5.40 12.52 7.53
CA ALA A 100 -6.29 13.36 6.73
C ALA A 100 -5.72 13.63 5.33
N TYR A 101 -4.41 13.87 5.22
CA TYR A 101 -3.73 14.04 3.93
C TYR A 101 -3.77 12.78 3.08
N GLU A 102 -3.68 11.58 3.69
CA GLU A 102 -3.92 10.33 2.98
C GLU A 102 -5.27 10.34 2.26
N VAL A 103 -6.35 10.64 2.99
CA VAL A 103 -7.69 10.68 2.40
C VAL A 103 -7.77 11.75 1.31
N LEU A 104 -7.34 12.97 1.60
CA LEU A 104 -7.48 14.12 0.70
C LEU A 104 -6.67 13.99 -0.59
N THR A 105 -5.48 13.36 -0.53
CA THR A 105 -4.56 13.32 -1.68
C THR A 105 -4.55 11.98 -2.40
N ALA A 106 -4.64 10.86 -1.66
CA ALA A 106 -4.63 9.53 -2.26
C ALA A 106 -6.05 9.05 -2.55
N PHE A 107 -6.93 8.97 -1.56
CA PHE A 107 -8.26 8.35 -1.75
C PHE A 107 -9.12 9.14 -2.75
N PHE A 108 -9.08 10.47 -2.71
CA PHE A 108 -9.80 11.28 -3.70
C PHE A 108 -9.23 11.09 -5.12
N LEU A 109 -7.90 10.96 -5.26
CA LEU A 109 -7.27 10.70 -6.55
C LEU A 109 -7.67 9.33 -7.08
N GLU A 110 -7.57 8.30 -6.23
CA GLU A 110 -7.99 6.94 -6.57
C GLU A 110 -9.48 6.90 -6.92
N ALA A 111 -10.37 7.38 -6.04
CA ALA A 111 -11.82 7.34 -6.26
C ALA A 111 -12.24 8.11 -7.52
N GLY A 112 -11.59 9.25 -7.81
CA GLY A 112 -11.86 10.06 -8.99
C GLY A 112 -11.51 9.36 -10.31
N PHE A 113 -10.37 8.66 -10.37
CA PHE A 113 -9.88 8.03 -11.60
C PHE A 113 -10.22 6.54 -11.71
N LEU A 114 -10.52 5.85 -10.61
CA LEU A 114 -10.83 4.43 -10.58
C LEU A 114 -12.06 4.11 -11.43
N GLY A 115 -13.11 4.93 -11.38
CA GLY A 115 -14.30 4.73 -12.21
C GLY A 115 -13.97 4.74 -13.71
N VAL A 116 -13.06 5.62 -14.13
CA VAL A 116 -12.59 5.70 -15.53
C VAL A 116 -11.72 4.51 -15.86
N MET A 117 -10.81 4.10 -14.98
CA MET A 117 -9.96 2.92 -15.17
C MET A 117 -10.80 1.63 -15.28
N LEU A 118 -11.85 1.46 -14.46
CA LEU A 118 -12.66 0.24 -14.44
C LEU A 118 -13.67 0.15 -15.59
N PHE A 119 -14.28 1.27 -15.97
CA PHE A 119 -15.45 1.27 -16.87
C PHE A 119 -15.29 2.17 -18.10
N GLY A 120 -14.18 2.90 -18.20
CA GLY A 120 -13.94 3.90 -19.24
C GLY A 120 -13.31 3.36 -20.52
N GLN A 121 -12.87 2.10 -20.55
CA GLN A 121 -12.07 1.56 -21.66
C GLN A 121 -12.71 1.78 -23.06
N ASP A 122 -14.03 1.64 -23.15
CA ASP A 122 -14.80 1.86 -24.40
C ASP A 122 -15.59 3.19 -24.40
N LYS A 123 -15.41 4.03 -23.37
CA LYS A 123 -16.16 5.30 -23.18
C LYS A 123 -15.28 6.54 -23.29
N VAL A 124 -13.97 6.41 -23.02
CA VAL A 124 -13.00 7.51 -23.11
C VAL A 124 -11.89 7.15 -24.09
N GLY A 125 -11.17 8.17 -24.57
CA GLY A 125 -10.01 7.95 -25.44
C GLY A 125 -8.90 7.17 -24.72
N LYS A 126 -8.14 6.37 -25.48
CA LYS A 126 -7.02 5.54 -24.96
C LYS A 126 -6.03 6.31 -24.08
N GLY A 127 -5.69 7.55 -24.46
CA GLY A 127 -4.79 8.39 -23.67
C GLY A 127 -5.38 8.84 -22.32
N LEU A 128 -6.69 9.13 -22.29
CA LEU A 128 -7.38 9.51 -21.05
C LEU A 128 -7.54 8.29 -20.13
N HIS A 129 -7.83 7.12 -20.70
CA HIS A 129 -7.88 5.87 -19.93
C HIS A 129 -6.52 5.58 -19.29
N PHE A 130 -5.43 5.65 -20.05
CA PHE A 130 -4.10 5.43 -19.51
C PHE A 130 -3.69 6.48 -18.47
N ALA A 131 -4.05 7.75 -18.68
CA ALA A 131 -3.85 8.80 -17.67
C ALA A 131 -4.57 8.45 -16.36
N ALA A 132 -5.82 7.94 -16.44
CA ALA A 132 -6.56 7.48 -15.26
C ALA A 132 -5.85 6.31 -14.57
N THR A 133 -5.38 5.31 -15.33
CA THR A 133 -4.61 4.18 -14.78
C THR A 133 -3.33 4.65 -14.07
N CYS A 134 -2.61 5.63 -14.64
CA CYS A 134 -1.44 6.24 -14.01
C CYS A 134 -1.80 6.97 -12.70
N MET A 135 -2.92 7.70 -12.68
CA MET A 135 -3.38 8.41 -11.47
C MET A 135 -3.79 7.45 -10.36
N VAL A 136 -4.41 6.31 -10.70
CA VAL A 136 -4.72 5.26 -9.71
C VAL A 136 -3.43 4.67 -9.15
N ALA A 137 -2.45 4.31 -10.00
CA ALA A 137 -1.16 3.79 -9.53
C ALA A 137 -0.42 4.80 -8.64
N LEU A 138 -0.39 6.08 -9.03
CA LEU A 138 0.18 7.16 -8.23
C LEU A 138 -0.57 7.35 -6.91
N GLY A 139 -1.90 7.29 -6.92
CA GLY A 139 -2.74 7.36 -5.72
C GLY A 139 -2.36 6.30 -4.71
N THR A 140 -2.24 5.04 -5.14
CA THR A 140 -1.87 3.92 -4.24
C THR A 140 -0.49 4.11 -3.62
N PHE A 141 0.46 4.69 -4.35
CA PHE A 141 1.77 5.05 -3.82
C PHE A 141 1.69 6.21 -2.81
N ILE A 142 0.89 7.24 -3.09
CA ILE A 142 0.69 8.37 -2.17
C ILE A 142 -0.02 7.92 -0.89
N SER A 143 -0.96 6.96 -0.96
CA SER A 143 -1.55 6.36 0.24
C SER A 143 -0.48 5.68 1.09
N ALA A 144 0.34 4.82 0.47
CA ALA A 144 1.47 4.17 1.14
C ALA A 144 2.43 5.19 1.80
N PHE A 145 2.71 6.30 1.11
CA PHE A 145 3.53 7.39 1.65
C PHE A 145 2.97 7.93 2.97
N TRP A 146 1.70 8.35 3.00
CA TRP A 146 1.12 9.00 4.18
C TRP A 146 0.95 8.04 5.36
N ILE A 147 0.42 6.84 5.11
CA ILE A 147 0.21 5.88 6.18
C ILE A 147 1.53 5.38 6.77
N LEU A 148 2.57 5.20 5.93
CA LEU A 148 3.89 4.80 6.42
C LEU A 148 4.61 5.96 7.10
N SER A 149 4.35 7.21 6.72
CA SER A 149 4.84 8.37 7.45
C SER A 149 4.29 8.41 8.88
N ALA A 150 2.98 8.23 9.04
CA ALA A 150 2.31 8.13 10.33
C ALA A 150 2.84 6.94 11.17
N ASN A 151 2.89 5.74 10.58
CA ASN A 151 3.41 4.55 11.25
C ASN A 151 4.89 4.70 11.64
N SER A 152 5.71 5.31 10.80
CA SER A 152 7.13 5.53 11.10
C SER A 152 7.31 6.56 12.21
N TRP A 153 6.48 7.60 12.26
CA TRP A 153 6.49 8.56 13.36
C TRP A 153 6.13 7.90 14.69
N MET A 154 5.18 6.94 14.70
CA MET A 154 4.88 6.14 15.91
C MET A 154 6.07 5.32 16.41
N HIS A 155 7.05 5.05 15.55
CA HIS A 155 8.26 4.30 15.86
C HIS A 155 9.46 5.17 16.22
N THR A 156 9.66 6.27 15.52
CA THR A 156 10.73 7.25 15.77
C THR A 156 10.14 8.66 15.79
N PRO A 157 9.46 9.06 16.87
CA PRO A 157 8.80 10.36 16.95
C PRO A 157 9.82 11.50 16.93
N THR A 158 9.69 12.43 15.99
CA THR A 158 10.55 13.63 15.84
C THR A 158 9.71 14.85 15.50
N GLY A 159 10.28 16.05 15.66
CA GLY A 159 9.66 17.32 15.24
C GLY A 159 8.42 17.73 16.06
N TYR A 160 8.27 17.24 17.29
CA TYR A 160 7.14 17.54 18.17
C TYR A 160 7.57 18.17 19.50
N THR A 161 6.62 18.80 20.17
CA THR A 161 6.69 19.24 21.57
C THR A 161 5.39 18.85 22.29
N PHE A 162 5.29 19.13 23.58
CA PHE A 162 4.08 18.90 24.36
C PHE A 162 3.34 20.22 24.61
N ASN A 163 2.02 20.21 24.41
CA ASN A 163 1.16 21.31 24.85
C ASN A 163 0.78 21.15 26.34
N GLN A 164 0.05 22.12 26.89
CA GLN A 164 -0.39 22.11 28.30
C GLN A 164 -1.33 20.93 28.63
N ALA A 165 -2.03 20.37 27.63
CA ALA A 165 -2.87 19.17 27.78
C ALA A 165 -2.07 17.86 27.70
N GLY A 166 -0.75 17.94 27.54
CA GLY A 166 0.14 16.79 27.38
C GLY A 166 -0.03 16.05 26.05
N GLN A 167 -0.55 16.71 25.02
CA GLN A 167 -0.64 16.17 23.66
C GLN A 167 0.65 16.49 22.90
N PHE A 168 1.00 15.62 21.96
CA PHE A 168 2.06 15.85 20.99
C PHE A 168 1.58 16.89 19.99
N VAL A 169 2.31 17.99 19.84
CA VAL A 169 2.02 19.06 18.87
C VAL A 169 3.27 19.37 18.04
N PRO A 170 3.13 19.81 16.77
CA PRO A 170 4.28 20.11 15.93
C PRO A 170 5.18 21.19 16.54
N ALA A 171 6.49 20.96 16.59
CA ALA A 171 7.49 21.92 17.07
C ALA A 171 8.04 22.81 15.95
N GLY A 172 7.21 23.14 14.95
CA GLY A 172 7.54 24.07 13.87
C GLY A 172 8.14 23.44 12.60
N SER A 173 8.37 22.12 12.54
CA SER A 173 8.85 21.43 11.33
C SER A 173 8.02 20.19 11.01
N TRP A 174 7.08 20.34 10.06
CA TRP A 174 6.36 19.19 9.50
C TRP A 174 7.26 18.27 8.67
N SER A 175 8.32 18.79 8.07
CA SER A 175 9.27 17.94 7.34
C SER A 175 9.96 16.94 8.28
N ALA A 176 10.34 17.36 9.50
CA ALA A 176 10.93 16.46 10.50
C ALA A 176 9.93 15.40 11.03
N ILE A 177 8.62 15.69 10.99
CA ILE A 177 7.57 14.74 11.35
C ILE A 177 7.37 13.73 10.21
N ILE A 178 7.18 14.24 8.98
CA ILE A 178 6.86 13.44 7.80
C ILE A 178 8.03 12.53 7.44
N PHE A 179 9.24 13.10 7.36
CA PHE A 179 10.48 12.43 7.03
C PHE A 179 11.28 12.11 8.29
N ASN A 180 10.61 11.50 9.28
CA ASN A 180 11.26 10.99 10.48
C ASN A 180 12.30 9.90 10.15
N PRO A 181 13.27 9.60 11.05
CA PRO A 181 14.43 8.78 10.72
C PRO A 181 14.14 7.39 10.14
N SER A 182 13.03 6.75 10.56
CA SER A 182 12.66 5.44 10.03
C SER A 182 11.81 5.48 8.76
N PHE A 183 11.24 6.63 8.38
CA PHE A 183 10.28 6.71 7.29
C PHE A 183 10.84 6.31 5.92
N PRO A 184 11.97 6.85 5.44
CA PRO A 184 12.47 6.52 4.10
C PRO A 184 12.73 5.02 3.92
N TYR A 185 13.33 4.38 4.93
CA TYR A 185 13.64 2.94 4.91
C TYR A 185 12.36 2.10 4.88
N ARG A 186 11.37 2.44 5.72
CA ARG A 186 10.08 1.73 5.76
C ARG A 186 9.28 1.91 4.47
N LEU A 187 9.25 3.12 3.91
CA LEU A 187 8.58 3.38 2.63
C LEU A 187 9.17 2.52 1.51
N VAL A 188 10.50 2.58 1.36
CA VAL A 188 11.23 1.82 0.34
C VAL A 188 10.99 0.32 0.51
N HIS A 189 11.19 -0.20 1.71
CA HIS A 189 11.03 -1.63 1.99
C HIS A 189 9.60 -2.14 1.77
N THR A 190 8.58 -1.39 2.23
CA THR A 190 7.19 -1.81 2.08
C THR A 190 6.70 -1.73 0.63
N VAL A 191 7.08 -0.69 -0.13
CA VAL A 191 6.66 -0.56 -1.53
C VAL A 191 7.34 -1.62 -2.41
N ILE A 192 8.63 -1.90 -2.20
CA ILE A 192 9.33 -2.99 -2.92
C ILE A 192 8.72 -4.35 -2.55
N ALA A 193 8.36 -4.58 -1.28
CA ALA A 193 7.65 -5.78 -0.86
C ALA A 193 6.28 -5.92 -1.55
N ALA A 194 5.56 -4.82 -1.78
CA ALA A 194 4.30 -4.83 -2.52
C ALA A 194 4.50 -5.25 -3.99
N TYR A 195 5.55 -4.73 -4.65
CA TYR A 195 5.91 -5.18 -6.01
C TYR A 195 6.29 -6.65 -6.05
N LEU A 196 7.06 -7.13 -5.07
CA LEU A 196 7.42 -8.55 -4.98
C LEU A 196 6.19 -9.43 -4.75
N THR A 197 5.24 -8.97 -3.92
CA THR A 197 3.95 -9.64 -3.69
C THR A 197 3.18 -9.77 -4.99
N THR A 198 3.07 -8.69 -5.78
CA THR A 198 2.43 -8.74 -7.10
C THR A 198 3.17 -9.68 -8.06
N ALA A 199 4.50 -9.64 -8.11
CA ALA A 199 5.28 -10.53 -8.95
C ALA A 199 5.02 -12.01 -8.63
N LEU A 200 5.00 -12.37 -7.34
CA LEU A 200 4.72 -13.74 -6.90
C LEU A 200 3.27 -14.15 -7.17
N ALA A 201 2.30 -13.27 -6.95
CA ALA A 201 0.88 -13.55 -7.20
C ALA A 201 0.60 -13.74 -8.71
N VAL A 202 1.10 -12.82 -9.54
CA VAL A 202 0.98 -12.90 -11.01
C VAL A 202 1.74 -14.12 -11.53
N GLY A 203 2.97 -14.33 -11.08
CA GLY A 203 3.80 -15.47 -11.48
C GLY A 203 3.20 -16.81 -11.07
N GLY A 204 2.64 -16.92 -9.87
CA GLY A 204 1.97 -18.13 -9.38
C GLY A 204 0.70 -18.45 -10.19
N SER A 205 -0.13 -17.43 -10.47
CA SER A 205 -1.29 -17.58 -11.35
C SER A 205 -0.87 -18.02 -12.75
N ALA A 206 0.19 -17.43 -13.30
CA ALA A 206 0.68 -17.76 -14.62
C ALA A 206 1.28 -19.16 -14.71
N ALA A 207 2.07 -19.56 -13.71
CA ALA A 207 2.61 -20.91 -13.60
C ALA A 207 1.49 -21.96 -13.60
N TRP A 208 0.42 -21.71 -12.85
CA TRP A 208 -0.75 -22.60 -12.81
C TRP A 208 -1.42 -22.74 -14.18
N HIS A 209 -1.56 -21.65 -14.93
CA HIS A 209 -2.09 -21.70 -16.30
C HIS A 209 -1.16 -22.47 -17.24
N LEU A 210 0.15 -22.25 -17.16
CA LEU A 210 1.16 -22.93 -17.99
C LEU A 210 1.28 -24.43 -17.70
N LEU A 211 0.99 -24.87 -16.47
CA LEU A 211 0.92 -26.29 -16.13
C LEU A 211 -0.23 -26.99 -16.86
N LYS A 212 -1.32 -26.28 -17.15
CA LYS A 212 -2.49 -26.81 -17.87
C LYS A 212 -2.35 -26.67 -19.38
N ASP A 213 -1.89 -25.51 -19.84
CA ASP A 213 -1.66 -25.23 -21.24
C ASP A 213 -0.35 -24.45 -21.41
N LYS A 214 0.69 -25.15 -21.87
CA LYS A 214 2.01 -24.58 -22.13
C LYS A 214 2.04 -23.64 -23.34
N THR A 215 0.98 -23.62 -24.16
CA THR A 215 0.89 -22.81 -25.38
C THR A 215 0.18 -21.47 -25.17
N ASP A 216 -0.42 -21.25 -23.99
CA ASP A 216 -1.07 -19.99 -23.64
C ASP A 216 -0.07 -18.82 -23.63
N GLU A 217 -0.16 -17.98 -24.67
CA GLU A 217 0.70 -16.80 -24.83
C GLU A 217 0.52 -15.80 -23.67
N ARG A 218 -0.71 -15.59 -23.19
CA ARG A 218 -1.00 -14.66 -22.09
C ARG A 218 -0.29 -15.13 -20.83
N ALA A 219 -0.43 -16.41 -20.50
CA ALA A 219 0.23 -17.01 -19.35
C ALA A 219 1.76 -16.92 -19.45
N ARG A 220 2.34 -17.18 -20.63
CA ARG A 220 3.79 -17.01 -20.85
C ARG A 220 4.25 -15.57 -20.65
N THR A 221 3.51 -14.60 -21.18
CA THR A 221 3.84 -13.18 -21.06
C THR A 221 3.82 -12.73 -19.61
N MET A 222 2.74 -12.98 -18.87
CA MET A 222 2.66 -12.55 -17.47
C MET A 222 3.62 -13.32 -16.56
N PHE A 223 3.91 -14.60 -16.84
CA PHE A 223 4.94 -15.36 -16.12
C PHE A 223 6.33 -14.72 -16.33
N SER A 224 6.69 -14.41 -17.58
CA SER A 224 7.96 -13.75 -17.89
C SER A 224 8.09 -12.39 -17.20
N MET A 225 7.06 -11.54 -17.29
CA MET A 225 7.04 -10.23 -16.61
C MET A 225 7.21 -10.38 -15.09
N ALA A 226 6.51 -11.33 -14.48
CA ALA A 226 6.61 -11.62 -13.06
C ALA A 226 8.02 -12.10 -12.66
N MET A 227 8.63 -13.01 -13.42
CA MET A 227 9.98 -13.50 -13.11
C MET A 227 11.05 -12.43 -13.27
N TRP A 228 10.95 -11.58 -14.30
CA TRP A 228 11.85 -10.42 -14.45
C TRP A 228 11.69 -9.42 -13.32
N MET A 229 10.46 -9.12 -12.90
CA MET A 229 10.21 -8.27 -11.74
C MET A 229 10.80 -8.89 -10.48
N ALA A 230 10.55 -10.17 -10.20
CA ALA A 230 11.11 -10.85 -9.02
C ALA A 230 12.64 -10.88 -9.04
N ALA A 231 13.26 -11.14 -10.19
CA ALA A 231 14.72 -11.18 -10.33
C ALA A 231 15.39 -9.83 -10.01
N ILE A 232 14.71 -8.71 -10.26
CA ILE A 232 15.23 -7.36 -9.98
C ILE A 232 14.85 -6.91 -8.56
N VAL A 233 13.57 -7.08 -8.20
CA VAL A 233 12.98 -6.55 -6.97
C VAL A 233 13.46 -7.33 -5.74
N ALA A 234 13.65 -8.65 -5.83
CA ALA A 234 14.05 -9.44 -4.67
C ALA A 234 15.46 -9.10 -4.13
N PRO A 235 16.52 -8.94 -4.97
CA PRO A 235 17.81 -8.45 -4.48
C PRO A 235 17.73 -7.05 -3.84
N ILE A 236 16.95 -6.14 -4.45
CA ILE A 236 16.76 -4.78 -3.89
C ILE A 236 16.03 -4.86 -2.55
N GLN A 237 15.03 -5.74 -2.41
CA GLN A 237 14.31 -5.96 -1.16
C GLN A 237 15.24 -6.46 -0.05
N ILE A 238 16.17 -7.36 -0.35
CA ILE A 238 17.15 -7.87 0.61
C ILE A 238 18.02 -6.72 1.12
N PHE A 239 18.57 -5.93 0.20
CA PHE A 239 19.39 -4.76 0.55
C PHE A 239 18.60 -3.72 1.37
N ALA A 240 17.40 -3.35 0.92
CA ALA A 240 16.54 -2.41 1.64
C ALA A 240 16.13 -2.94 3.03
N GLY A 241 16.00 -4.26 3.19
CA GLY A 241 15.76 -4.93 4.46
C GLY A 241 16.95 -4.84 5.42
N ASP A 242 18.17 -5.02 4.91
CA ASP A 242 19.39 -4.85 5.71
C ASP A 242 19.53 -3.41 6.21
N GLU A 243 19.38 -2.42 5.33
CA GLU A 243 19.42 -1.00 5.67
C GLU A 243 18.33 -0.61 6.69
N GLN A 244 17.10 -1.12 6.51
CA GLN A 244 16.04 -0.92 7.49
C GLN A 244 16.36 -1.60 8.84
N GLY A 245 17.00 -2.77 8.83
CA GLY A 245 17.45 -3.49 10.02
C GLY A 245 18.50 -2.69 10.80
N LEU A 246 19.51 -2.16 10.11
CA LEU A 246 20.54 -1.30 10.69
C LEU A 246 19.94 0.01 11.26
N ASN A 247 19.02 0.65 10.53
CA ASN A 247 18.29 1.81 11.06
C ASN A 247 17.49 1.47 12.32
N THR A 248 16.87 0.29 12.36
CA THR A 248 16.12 -0.19 13.52
C THR A 248 17.05 -0.49 14.69
N LEU A 249 18.24 -1.05 14.45
CA LEU A 249 19.25 -1.28 15.49
C LEU A 249 19.71 0.04 16.13
N GLU A 250 19.89 1.09 15.33
CA GLU A 250 20.28 2.41 15.83
C GLU A 250 19.19 3.07 16.69
N HIS A 251 17.95 3.09 16.19
CA HIS A 251 16.88 3.87 16.81
C HIS A 251 16.01 3.08 17.79
N GLN A 252 15.92 1.76 17.62
CA GLN A 252 15.03 0.85 18.36
C GLN A 252 15.70 -0.53 18.59
N PRO A 253 16.88 -0.59 19.26
CA PRO A 253 17.66 -1.83 19.42
C PRO A 253 16.90 -2.95 20.13
N ALA A 254 15.89 -2.66 20.95
CA ALA A 254 15.07 -3.67 21.61
C ALA A 254 14.28 -4.59 20.65
N LYS A 255 14.27 -4.28 19.34
CA LYS A 255 13.60 -5.08 18.30
C LYS A 255 14.53 -6.04 17.53
N VAL A 256 15.85 -5.89 17.68
CA VAL A 256 16.90 -6.60 16.93
C VAL A 256 17.74 -7.42 17.90
#